data_AF-A0A6S7FUW0-F1
#
_entry.id   AF-A0A6S7FUW0-F1
#
_cell.length_a   1.000
_cell.length_b   1.000
_cell.length_c   1.000
_cell.angle_alpha   90.00
_cell.angle_beta   90.00
_cell.angle_gamma   90.00
#
_symmetry.space_group_name_H-M   'P 1'
#
loop_
_entity.id
_entity.type
_entity.pdbx_description
1 polymer ?
#
loop_
_entity_poly.entity_id
_entity_poly.type
_entity_poly.pdbx_seq_one_letter_code
_entity_poly.pdbx_strand_id
1 'polypeptide(L)'
;MPKLKTVKNWEKEYNIKLKWDVQPGGNAGNIRCSTCKEYDDRLQGLKNYSRTWVEGSKSATSDSVKKHDNTDMHKHAVDIAMKKHPGSERYTENVMKTTPIGKSITKMEEHSKKVLKMRFNTAYYLAKKEKPFKDYPDLLALQEKNGIDKQRGYRTPQAAANFIDFIAEQFKAPLKEILVKASIENPAVADATHLVECIKEAFHRIGIVDYSSHLHGLNVDGASVNLGVHRGVAALLKRESPWLTAIHCFNHRIELAAKDAFGNSVFEEIDQMLAFFYKIYRNSSKRLKALKELGAALGEKLPRPVKASGT
;
A
#
# COMPACT_ATOMS: atom_id res chain seq x y z
N MET A 1 20.52 -21.55 -32.44
CA MET A 1 19.83 -21.08 -31.22
C MET A 1 20.70 -21.38 -30.00
N PRO A 2 20.74 -20.49 -29.00
CA PRO A 2 21.59 -20.68 -27.83
C PRO A 2 21.11 -21.83 -26.94
N LYS A 3 22.04 -22.55 -26.30
CA LYS A 3 21.70 -23.57 -25.30
C LYS A 3 21.10 -22.90 -24.05
N LEU A 4 20.24 -23.61 -23.32
CA LEU A 4 19.63 -23.09 -22.08
C LEU A 4 20.66 -22.59 -21.06
N LYS A 5 21.78 -23.30 -20.90
CA LYS A 5 22.88 -22.90 -20.00
C LYS A 5 23.49 -21.55 -20.40
N THR A 6 23.60 -21.29 -21.70
CA THR A 6 24.14 -20.05 -22.25
C THR A 6 23.22 -18.87 -21.93
N VAL A 7 21.90 -19.04 -22.07
CA VAL A 7 20.93 -17.98 -21.74
C VAL A 7 20.93 -17.65 -20.25
N LYS A 8 21.00 -18.69 -19.39
CA LYS A 8 21.14 -18.48 -17.93
C LYS A 8 22.43 -17.75 -17.55
N ASN A 9 23.51 -17.93 -18.31
CA ASN A 9 24.74 -17.16 -18.09
C ASN A 9 24.54 -15.68 -18.46
N TRP A 10 23.83 -15.38 -19.56
CA TRP A 10 23.50 -14.00 -19.94
C TRP A 10 22.65 -13.30 -18.87
N GLU A 11 21.69 -14.00 -18.25
CA GLU A 11 20.89 -13.43 -17.15
C GLU A 11 21.75 -12.97 -15.97
N LYS A 12 22.79 -13.75 -15.63
CA LYS A 12 23.71 -13.41 -14.54
C LYS A 12 24.67 -12.29 -14.93
N GLU A 13 25.24 -12.37 -16.13
CA GLU A 13 26.26 -11.43 -16.62
C GLU A 13 25.67 -10.02 -16.81
N TYR A 14 24.47 -9.94 -17.39
CA TYR A 14 23.81 -8.65 -17.67
C TYR A 14 22.74 -8.29 -16.63
N ASN A 15 22.51 -9.14 -15.63
CA ASN A 15 21.51 -8.91 -14.59
C ASN A 15 20.09 -8.59 -15.13
N ILE A 16 19.73 -9.25 -16.24
CA ILE A 16 18.42 -9.16 -16.91
C ILE A 16 17.63 -10.45 -16.65
N LYS A 17 16.31 -10.32 -16.39
CA LYS A 17 15.40 -11.48 -16.31
C LYS A 17 14.90 -11.86 -17.71
N LEU A 18 15.31 -13.01 -18.22
CA LEU A 18 14.92 -13.52 -19.54
C LEU A 18 13.91 -14.67 -19.40
N LYS A 19 13.04 -14.80 -20.39
CA LYS A 19 12.18 -15.98 -20.59
C LYS A 19 12.37 -16.49 -22.00
N TRP A 20 12.20 -17.79 -22.20
CA TRP A 20 12.38 -18.42 -23.50
C TRP A 20 11.42 -19.59 -23.69
N ASP A 21 11.14 -19.91 -24.94
CA ASP A 21 10.41 -21.14 -25.29
C ASP A 21 11.42 -22.29 -25.40
N VAL A 22 11.09 -23.47 -24.86
CA VAL A 22 11.98 -24.65 -24.91
C VAL A 22 11.79 -25.36 -26.24
N GLN A 23 12.89 -25.52 -26.98
CA GLN A 23 12.87 -26.27 -28.24
C GLN A 23 13.45 -27.68 -28.09
N PRO A 24 13.10 -28.61 -29.00
CA PRO A 24 13.67 -29.95 -29.04
C PRO A 24 15.20 -29.90 -29.00
N GLY A 25 15.82 -30.70 -28.13
CA GLY A 25 17.27 -30.72 -27.94
C GLY A 25 17.83 -29.76 -26.87
N GLY A 26 16.97 -29.14 -26.05
CA GLY A 26 17.42 -28.34 -24.90
C GLY A 26 17.98 -26.96 -25.26
N ASN A 27 17.48 -26.39 -26.36
CA ASN A 27 17.83 -25.05 -26.82
C ASN A 27 16.77 -24.03 -26.39
N ALA A 28 17.21 -22.80 -26.12
CA ALA A 28 16.33 -21.66 -25.90
C ALA A 28 15.89 -21.11 -27.26
N GLY A 29 14.58 -21.15 -27.52
CA GLY A 29 13.93 -20.57 -28.68
C GLY A 29 13.71 -19.08 -28.51
N ASN A 30 12.48 -18.63 -28.70
CA ASN A 30 12.10 -17.22 -28.69
C ASN A 30 12.40 -16.55 -27.32
N ILE A 31 13.46 -15.72 -27.25
CA ILE A 31 13.93 -15.12 -25.98
C ILE A 31 13.34 -13.73 -25.79
N ARG A 32 12.75 -13.47 -24.63
CA ARG A 32 12.09 -12.21 -24.25
C ARG A 32 12.58 -11.69 -22.91
N CYS A 33 12.58 -10.38 -22.74
CA CYS A 33 12.84 -9.73 -21.46
C CYS A 33 11.56 -9.74 -20.61
N SER A 34 11.62 -10.36 -19.44
CA SER A 34 10.47 -10.45 -18.53
C SER A 34 10.04 -9.07 -18.05
N THR A 35 11.00 -8.20 -17.71
CA THR A 35 10.73 -6.85 -17.21
C THR A 35 10.05 -5.98 -18.26
N CYS A 36 10.59 -5.94 -19.49
CA CYS A 36 9.98 -5.14 -20.56
C CYS A 36 8.60 -5.67 -20.95
N LYS A 37 8.40 -6.99 -20.91
CA LYS A 37 7.08 -7.58 -21.18
C LYS A 37 6.04 -7.24 -20.11
N GLU A 38 6.43 -7.24 -18.83
CA GLU A 38 5.52 -6.90 -17.72
C GLU A 38 5.02 -5.46 -17.81
N TYR A 39 5.86 -4.53 -18.27
CA TYR A 39 5.56 -3.10 -18.32
C TYR A 39 5.30 -2.57 -19.73
N ASP A 40 5.01 -3.43 -20.69
CA ASP A 40 4.90 -3.06 -22.12
C ASP A 40 3.97 -1.88 -22.36
N ASP A 41 2.75 -1.91 -21.80
CA ASP A 41 1.74 -0.86 -21.93
C ASP A 41 2.24 0.52 -21.49
N ARG A 42 3.20 0.56 -20.55
CA ARG A 42 3.79 1.80 -20.02
C ARG A 42 5.04 2.25 -20.76
N LEU A 43 5.55 1.43 -21.66
CA LEU A 43 6.73 1.71 -22.49
C LEU A 43 6.32 2.19 -23.89
N GLN A 44 5.08 1.91 -24.31
CA GLN A 44 4.50 2.39 -25.55
C GLN A 44 4.55 3.93 -25.60
N GLY A 45 5.19 4.47 -26.64
CA GLY A 45 5.39 5.92 -26.82
C GLY A 45 6.78 6.45 -26.46
N LEU A 46 7.67 5.61 -25.90
CA LEU A 46 9.09 5.98 -25.75
C LEU A 46 9.78 6.11 -27.12
N LYS A 47 10.69 7.08 -27.23
CA LYS A 47 11.58 7.20 -28.41
C LYS A 47 12.41 5.92 -28.53
N ASN A 48 12.42 5.31 -29.72
CA ASN A 48 13.08 4.02 -30.01
C ASN A 48 12.48 2.80 -29.27
N TYR A 49 11.20 2.85 -28.90
CA TYR A 49 10.48 1.68 -28.40
C TYR A 49 10.52 0.53 -29.43
N SER A 50 10.78 -0.69 -28.94
CA SER A 50 10.91 -1.90 -29.77
C SER A 50 10.21 -3.09 -29.12
N ARG A 51 9.30 -3.73 -29.85
CA ARG A 51 8.57 -4.92 -29.41
C ARG A 51 9.40 -6.21 -29.46
N THR A 52 10.60 -6.17 -30.06
CA THR A 52 11.44 -7.36 -30.26
C THR A 52 11.74 -8.10 -28.94
N TRP A 53 11.98 -7.38 -27.85
CA TRP A 53 12.26 -8.00 -26.54
C TRP A 53 11.00 -8.27 -25.70
N VAL A 54 9.83 -7.81 -26.14
CA VAL A 54 8.52 -8.05 -25.52
C VAL A 54 7.89 -9.32 -26.09
N GLU A 55 7.82 -9.40 -27.42
CA GLU A 55 7.26 -10.53 -28.17
C GLU A 55 8.26 -11.70 -28.25
N GLY A 56 9.54 -11.37 -28.27
CA GLY A 56 10.66 -12.30 -28.25
C GLY A 56 11.49 -12.25 -29.53
N SER A 57 12.79 -12.51 -29.35
CA SER A 57 13.77 -12.60 -30.42
C SER A 57 14.17 -14.05 -30.67
N LYS A 58 14.05 -14.49 -31.92
CA LYS A 58 14.52 -15.81 -32.39
C LYS A 58 16.02 -15.86 -32.68
N SER A 59 16.66 -14.70 -32.77
CA SER A 59 18.08 -14.54 -33.15
C SER A 59 18.91 -13.87 -32.05
N ALA A 60 18.46 -13.95 -30.79
CA ALA A 60 19.16 -13.37 -29.66
C ALA A 60 20.59 -13.93 -29.51
N THR A 61 21.55 -13.01 -29.46
CA THR A 61 22.97 -13.23 -29.16
C THR A 61 23.37 -12.48 -27.89
N SER A 62 24.51 -12.83 -27.29
CA SER A 62 25.07 -12.10 -26.13
C SER A 62 25.13 -10.59 -26.38
N ASP A 63 25.65 -10.18 -27.54
CA ASP A 63 25.74 -8.77 -27.93
C ASP A 63 24.37 -8.10 -28.06
N SER A 64 23.36 -8.81 -28.58
CA SER A 64 22.00 -8.27 -28.67
C SER A 64 21.38 -8.06 -27.29
N VAL A 65 21.64 -8.96 -26.33
CA VAL A 65 21.18 -8.85 -24.94
C VAL A 65 21.86 -7.66 -24.27
N LYS A 66 23.17 -7.52 -24.44
CA LYS A 66 23.95 -6.38 -23.93
C LYS A 66 23.46 -5.05 -24.49
N LYS A 67 23.18 -4.99 -25.80
CA LYS A 67 22.62 -3.78 -26.43
C LYS A 67 21.24 -3.46 -25.87
N HIS A 68 20.39 -4.47 -25.69
CA HIS A 68 19.07 -4.32 -25.09
C HIS A 68 19.12 -3.75 -23.67
N ASP A 69 19.98 -4.29 -22.82
CA ASP A 69 20.18 -3.82 -21.43
C ASP A 69 20.41 -2.31 -21.35
N ASN A 70 21.14 -1.78 -22.33
CA ASN A 70 21.51 -0.38 -22.40
C ASN A 70 20.46 0.53 -23.04
N THR A 71 19.36 -0.02 -23.58
CA THR A 71 18.29 0.78 -24.19
C THR A 71 17.51 1.59 -23.16
N ASP A 72 17.05 2.77 -23.56
CA ASP A 72 16.21 3.63 -22.70
C ASP A 72 14.91 2.92 -22.31
N MET A 73 14.34 2.13 -23.23
CA MET A 73 13.17 1.30 -22.96
C MET A 73 13.42 0.30 -21.81
N HIS A 74 14.56 -0.39 -21.82
CA HIS A 74 14.90 -1.34 -20.75
C HIS A 74 15.11 -0.62 -19.42
N LYS A 75 15.88 0.48 -19.42
CA LYS A 75 16.11 1.29 -18.23
C LYS A 75 14.82 1.82 -17.62
N HIS A 76 13.89 2.31 -18.45
CA HIS A 76 12.59 2.79 -17.99
C HIS A 76 11.72 1.66 -17.42
N ALA A 77 11.74 0.48 -18.04
CA ALA A 77 11.06 -0.71 -17.52
C ALA A 77 11.61 -1.13 -16.16
N VAL A 78 12.94 -1.12 -15.99
CA VAL A 78 13.61 -1.40 -14.72
C VAL A 78 13.28 -0.34 -13.68
N ASP A 79 13.26 0.95 -14.03
CA ASP A 79 12.87 2.03 -13.11
C ASP A 79 11.42 1.90 -12.64
N ILE A 80 10.51 1.53 -13.54
CA ILE A 80 9.12 1.26 -13.18
C ILE A 80 9.04 0.07 -12.22
N ALA A 81 9.74 -1.02 -12.52
CA ALA A 81 9.80 -2.21 -11.67
C ALA A 81 10.39 -1.88 -10.29
N MET A 82 11.44 -1.06 -10.26
CA MET A 82 12.11 -0.61 -9.04
C MET A 82 11.21 0.28 -8.18
N LYS A 83 10.48 1.22 -8.78
CA LYS A 83 9.51 2.07 -8.07
C LYS A 83 8.31 1.29 -7.51
N LYS A 84 8.01 0.12 -8.08
CA LYS A 84 6.98 -0.80 -7.56
C LYS A 84 7.47 -1.62 -6.36
N HIS A 85 8.79 -1.73 -6.18
CA HIS A 85 9.45 -2.39 -5.04
C HIS A 85 10.42 -1.45 -4.30
N PRO A 86 9.91 -0.34 -3.71
CA PRO A 86 10.74 0.54 -2.90
C PRO A 86 11.37 -0.26 -1.75
N GLY A 87 12.67 -0.06 -1.53
CA GLY A 87 13.41 -0.74 -0.45
C GLY A 87 14.10 -2.05 -0.82
N SER A 88 13.99 -2.56 -2.05
CA SER A 88 14.83 -3.70 -2.49
C SER A 88 16.32 -3.33 -2.46
N GLU A 89 17.20 -4.30 -2.21
CA GLU A 89 18.65 -4.09 -2.15
C GLU A 89 19.17 -3.42 -3.43
N ARG A 90 18.69 -3.92 -4.59
CA ARG A 90 19.01 -3.36 -5.91
C ARG A 90 18.48 -1.94 -6.13
N TYR A 91 17.27 -1.63 -5.65
CA TYR A 91 16.74 -0.25 -5.70
C TYR A 91 17.56 0.70 -4.85
N THR A 92 17.87 0.29 -3.63
CA THR A 92 18.65 1.08 -2.67
C THR A 92 20.04 1.37 -3.23
N GLU A 93 20.71 0.37 -3.79
CA GLU A 93 22.01 0.53 -4.43
C GLU A 93 21.95 1.49 -5.63
N ASN A 94 20.92 1.39 -6.47
CA ASN A 94 20.74 2.29 -7.60
C ASN A 94 20.49 3.74 -7.14
N VAL A 95 19.65 3.95 -6.12
CA VAL A 95 19.40 5.28 -5.53
C VAL A 95 20.69 5.86 -4.95
N MET A 96 21.48 5.06 -4.23
CA MET A 96 22.78 5.46 -3.68
C MET A 96 23.77 5.88 -4.77
N LYS A 97 23.77 5.21 -5.93
CA LYS A 97 24.70 5.48 -7.03
C LYS A 97 24.28 6.65 -7.94
N THR A 98 22.99 6.84 -8.15
CA THR A 98 22.49 7.76 -9.20
C THR A 98 22.07 9.12 -8.66
N THR A 99 21.46 9.17 -7.47
CA THR A 99 20.89 10.42 -6.93
C THR A 99 21.96 11.28 -6.25
N PRO A 100 21.86 12.63 -6.29
CA PRO A 100 22.78 13.52 -5.57
C PRO A 100 22.83 13.23 -4.06
N ILE A 101 21.67 12.90 -3.46
CA ILE A 101 21.59 12.54 -2.03
C ILE A 101 22.25 11.19 -1.75
N GLY A 102 22.03 10.20 -2.61
CA GLY A 102 22.68 8.89 -2.53
C GLY A 102 24.20 8.98 -2.64
N LYS A 103 24.68 9.75 -3.62
CA LYS A 103 26.11 10.04 -3.80
C LYS A 103 26.72 10.78 -2.61
N SER A 104 25.95 11.66 -1.97
CA SER A 104 26.40 12.37 -0.77
C SER A 104 26.46 11.44 0.45
N ILE A 105 25.52 10.51 0.58
CA ILE A 105 25.50 9.48 1.64
C ILE A 105 26.66 8.49 1.47
N THR A 106 26.98 8.08 0.24
CA THR A 106 28.12 7.17 -0.01
C THR A 106 29.46 7.83 0.26
N LYS A 107 29.58 9.14 0.00
CA LYS A 107 30.75 9.97 0.33
C LYS A 107 30.78 10.48 1.78
N MET A 108 29.75 10.20 2.57
CA MET A 108 29.69 10.64 3.96
C MET A 108 30.76 9.92 4.78
N GLU A 109 31.50 10.69 5.57
CA GLU A 109 32.49 10.13 6.49
C GLU A 109 31.83 9.18 7.49
N GLU A 110 32.53 8.10 7.84
CA GLU A 110 31.99 7.03 8.69
C GLU A 110 31.55 7.55 10.06
N HIS A 111 32.30 8.53 10.59
CA HIS A 111 31.94 9.23 11.82
C HIS A 111 30.57 9.93 11.72
N SER A 112 30.30 10.63 10.61
CA SER A 112 29.02 11.32 10.37
C SER A 112 27.84 10.34 10.25
N LYS A 113 28.04 9.19 9.59
CA LYS A 113 27.03 8.12 9.53
C LYS A 113 26.70 7.57 10.92
N LYS A 114 27.73 7.34 11.75
CA LYS A 114 27.56 6.86 13.12
C LYS A 114 26.74 7.83 13.96
N VAL A 115 27.01 9.14 13.87
CA VAL A 115 26.25 10.18 14.58
C VAL A 115 24.81 10.24 14.10
N LEU A 116 24.57 10.21 12.79
CA LEU A 116 23.22 10.21 12.23
C LEU A 116 22.42 8.98 12.70
N LYS A 117 23.05 7.80 12.73
CA LYS A 117 22.43 6.56 13.25
C LYS A 117 22.02 6.71 14.72
N MET A 118 22.88 7.30 15.56
CA MET A 118 22.54 7.56 16.97
C MET A 118 21.35 8.51 17.12
N ARG A 119 21.26 9.53 16.27
CA ARG A 119 20.12 10.47 16.24
C ARG A 119 18.81 9.79 15.87
N PHE A 120 18.83 8.92 14.84
CA PHE A 120 17.69 8.07 14.49
C PHE A 120 17.27 7.16 15.64
N ASN A 121 18.24 6.50 16.30
CA ASN A 121 17.96 5.63 17.45
C ASN A 121 17.36 6.40 18.64
N THR A 122 17.82 7.62 18.88
CA THR A 122 17.29 8.48 19.95
C THR A 122 15.86 8.90 19.65
N ALA A 123 15.55 9.25 18.40
CA ALA A 123 14.19 9.59 17.97
C ALA A 123 13.27 8.36 18.04
N TYR A 124 13.76 7.19 17.60
CA TYR A 124 13.05 5.92 17.75
C TYR A 124 12.77 5.58 19.22
N TYR A 125 13.72 5.82 20.13
CA TYR A 125 13.51 5.62 21.57
C TYR A 125 12.36 6.49 22.09
N LEU A 126 12.32 7.77 21.72
CA LEU A 126 11.21 8.65 22.11
C LEU A 126 9.87 8.11 21.63
N ALA A 127 9.76 7.71 20.36
CA ALA A 127 8.54 7.13 19.80
C ALA A 127 8.14 5.83 20.53
N LYS A 128 9.08 4.91 20.72
CA LYS A 128 8.84 3.61 21.37
C LYS A 128 8.41 3.74 22.84
N LYS A 129 8.83 4.80 23.51
CA LYS A 129 8.49 5.08 24.92
C LYS A 129 7.40 6.13 25.07
N GLU A 130 6.76 6.52 23.97
CA GLU A 130 5.68 7.52 23.93
C GLU A 130 6.08 8.82 24.64
N LYS A 131 7.33 9.24 24.44
CA LYS A 131 7.89 10.45 25.05
C LYS A 131 7.72 11.68 24.16
N PRO A 132 7.49 12.87 24.74
CA PRO A 132 7.42 14.12 23.98
C PRO A 132 8.66 14.39 23.13
N PHE A 133 8.49 14.91 21.92
CA PHE A 133 9.62 15.27 21.04
C PHE A 133 10.48 16.41 21.59
N LYS A 134 9.93 17.22 22.49
CA LYS A 134 10.67 18.28 23.19
C LYS A 134 11.81 17.74 24.06
N ASP A 135 11.79 16.46 24.43
CA ASP A 135 12.83 15.81 25.23
C ASP A 135 14.05 15.42 24.36
N TYR A 136 13.92 15.47 23.03
CA TYR A 136 14.98 15.10 22.09
C TYR A 136 16.28 15.92 22.23
N PRO A 137 16.24 17.27 22.30
CA PRO A 137 17.45 18.06 22.48
C PRO A 137 18.18 17.73 23.78
N ASP A 138 17.44 17.48 24.86
CA ASP A 138 17.99 17.15 26.18
C ASP A 138 18.67 15.78 26.19
N LEU A 139 18.08 14.78 25.53
CA LEU A 139 18.70 13.47 25.36
C LEU A 139 20.00 13.54 24.55
N LEU A 140 20.04 14.39 23.51
CA LEU A 140 21.28 14.62 22.76
C LEU A 140 22.32 15.37 23.59
N ALA A 141 21.92 16.35 24.40
CA ALA A 141 22.82 17.04 25.32
C ALA A 141 23.41 16.08 26.38
N LEU A 142 22.61 15.14 26.88
CA LEU A 142 23.08 14.09 27.79
C LEU A 142 24.10 13.16 27.11
N GLN A 143 23.83 12.75 25.87
CA GLN A 143 24.78 11.96 25.07
C GLN A 143 26.11 12.68 24.90
N GLU A 144 26.08 13.98 24.59
CA GLU A 144 27.28 14.82 24.49
C GLU A 144 28.06 14.86 25.82
N LYS A 145 27.35 14.98 26.94
CA LYS A 145 27.97 14.95 28.28
C LYS A 145 28.66 13.61 28.57
N ASN A 146 28.18 12.53 27.98
CA ASN A 146 28.76 11.19 28.12
C ASN A 146 29.91 10.92 27.12
N GLY A 147 30.45 11.95 26.47
CA GLY A 147 31.62 11.84 25.59
C GLY A 147 31.30 11.51 24.13
N ILE A 148 30.04 11.66 23.71
CA ILE A 148 29.68 11.56 22.29
C ILE A 148 29.99 12.90 21.61
N ASP A 149 30.69 12.86 20.47
CA ASP A 149 31.14 14.06 19.76
C ASP A 149 30.01 15.05 19.43
N LYS A 150 30.28 16.33 19.70
CA LYS A 150 29.40 17.45 19.38
C LYS A 150 29.41 17.71 17.88
N GLN A 151 28.32 17.34 17.22
CA GLN A 151 28.10 17.68 15.81
C GLN A 151 26.87 18.57 15.61
N ARG A 152 26.93 19.43 14.58
CA ARG A 152 25.86 20.39 14.24
C ARG A 152 24.67 19.69 13.56
N GLY A 153 23.51 20.35 13.60
CA GLY A 153 22.29 19.96 12.87
C GLY A 153 21.42 18.88 13.53
N TYR A 154 20.14 18.81 13.14
CA TYR A 154 19.17 17.79 13.57
C TYR A 154 19.03 17.59 15.09
N ARG A 155 19.06 18.67 15.88
CA ARG A 155 18.90 18.61 17.35
C ARG A 155 17.53 19.06 17.82
N THR A 156 16.66 19.47 16.92
CA THR A 156 15.38 20.08 17.24
C THR A 156 14.28 19.02 17.41
N PRO A 157 13.19 19.33 18.11
CA PRO A 157 12.01 18.46 18.16
C PRO A 157 11.45 18.13 16.77
N GLN A 158 11.50 19.10 15.83
CA GLN A 158 11.12 18.88 14.44
C GLN A 158 12.00 17.85 13.73
N ALA A 159 13.31 17.85 14.01
CA ALA A 159 14.19 16.83 13.45
C ALA A 159 13.84 15.44 13.98
N ALA A 160 13.50 15.33 15.27
CA ALA A 160 13.02 14.09 15.87
C ALA A 160 11.75 13.57 15.17
N ALA A 161 10.76 14.46 14.97
CA ALA A 161 9.53 14.14 14.25
C ALA A 161 9.83 13.62 12.84
N ASN A 162 10.65 14.34 12.07
CA ASN A 162 11.03 13.92 10.73
C ASN A 162 11.73 12.55 10.71
N PHE A 163 12.62 12.28 11.68
CA PHE A 163 13.25 10.96 11.79
C PHE A 163 12.23 9.86 12.08
N ILE A 164 11.28 10.12 12.98
CA ILE A 164 10.21 9.19 13.31
C ILE A 164 9.32 8.94 12.09
N ASP A 165 8.99 9.96 11.30
CA ASP A 165 8.22 9.81 10.06
C ASP A 165 8.95 8.92 9.06
N PHE A 166 10.25 9.12 8.85
CA PHE A 166 11.04 8.25 7.98
C PHE A 166 11.09 6.81 8.48
N ILE A 167 11.28 6.61 9.78
CA ILE A 167 11.26 5.30 10.40
C ILE A 167 9.88 4.64 10.19
N ALA A 168 8.80 5.37 10.46
CA ALA A 168 7.44 4.89 10.31
C ALA A 168 7.14 4.50 8.87
N GLU A 169 7.59 5.27 7.88
CA GLU A 169 7.41 4.94 6.47
C GLU A 169 8.12 3.62 6.08
N GLN A 170 9.31 3.35 6.63
CA GLN A 170 10.00 2.07 6.42
C GLN A 170 9.23 0.89 7.01
N PHE A 171 8.53 1.07 8.13
CA PHE A 171 7.65 0.03 8.69
C PHE A 171 6.31 -0.06 7.93
N LYS A 172 5.80 1.07 7.44
CA LYS A 172 4.51 1.15 6.75
C LYS A 172 4.53 0.45 5.40
N ALA A 173 5.62 0.53 4.64
CA ALA A 173 5.73 -0.11 3.33
C ALA A 173 5.47 -1.64 3.36
N PRO A 174 6.18 -2.45 4.16
CA PRO A 174 5.91 -3.88 4.25
C PRO A 174 4.55 -4.18 4.89
N LEU A 175 4.14 -3.37 5.89
CA LEU A 175 2.80 -3.52 6.50
C LEU A 175 1.69 -3.30 5.46
N LYS A 176 1.81 -2.31 4.59
CA LYS A 176 0.82 -2.03 3.54
C LYS A 176 0.67 -3.21 2.58
N GLU A 177 1.77 -3.85 2.18
CA GLU A 177 1.72 -5.03 1.34
C GLU A 177 0.99 -6.20 2.02
N ILE A 178 1.27 -6.43 3.31
CA ILE A 178 0.59 -7.45 4.11
C ILE A 178 -0.90 -7.11 4.25
N LEU A 179 -1.24 -5.86 4.55
CA LEU A 179 -2.62 -5.40 4.72
C LEU A 179 -3.43 -5.53 3.42
N VAL A 180 -2.85 -5.22 2.26
CA VAL A 180 -3.51 -5.42 0.96
C VAL A 180 -3.75 -6.90 0.71
N LYS A 181 -2.79 -7.77 1.00
CA LYS A 181 -2.96 -9.23 0.88
C LYS A 181 -4.01 -9.76 1.86
N ALA A 182 -4.06 -9.24 3.08
CA ALA A 182 -5.06 -9.62 4.08
C ALA A 182 -6.45 -9.00 3.86
N SER A 183 -6.57 -8.03 2.92
CA SER A 183 -7.84 -7.36 2.65
C SER A 183 -8.88 -8.34 2.10
N ILE A 184 -10.12 -8.19 2.55
CA ILE A 184 -11.28 -8.96 2.08
C ILE A 184 -12.12 -8.00 1.25
N GLU A 185 -11.81 -7.88 -0.04
CA GLU A 185 -12.48 -6.94 -0.93
C GLU A 185 -13.55 -7.67 -1.77
N ASN A 186 -14.78 -7.16 -1.71
CA ASN A 186 -15.92 -7.54 -2.57
C ASN A 186 -16.17 -9.05 -2.68
N PRO A 187 -16.64 -9.71 -1.60
CA PRO A 187 -17.11 -11.08 -1.71
C PRO A 187 -18.24 -11.16 -2.76
N ALA A 188 -18.12 -12.09 -3.71
CA ALA A 188 -19.12 -12.27 -4.78
C ALA A 188 -20.52 -12.61 -4.21
N VAL A 189 -20.53 -13.24 -3.03
CA VAL A 189 -21.73 -13.57 -2.26
C VAL A 189 -21.48 -13.15 -0.81
N ALA A 190 -22.34 -12.28 -0.27
CA ALA A 190 -22.21 -11.73 1.08
C ALA A 190 -22.96 -12.58 2.13
N ASP A 191 -22.81 -13.92 2.07
CA ASP A 191 -23.28 -14.82 3.12
C ASP A 191 -22.15 -15.20 4.09
N ALA A 192 -22.53 -15.73 5.25
CA ALA A 192 -21.58 -16.00 6.32
C ALA A 192 -20.53 -17.05 5.96
N THR A 193 -20.88 -18.06 5.16
CA THR A 193 -19.96 -19.14 4.77
C THR A 193 -18.88 -18.59 3.85
N HIS A 194 -19.28 -17.85 2.81
CA HIS A 194 -18.34 -17.25 1.86
C HIS A 194 -17.47 -16.18 2.52
N LEU A 195 -18.02 -15.41 3.46
CA LEU A 195 -17.22 -14.45 4.25
C LEU A 195 -16.15 -15.15 5.08
N VAL A 196 -16.48 -16.29 5.69
CA VAL A 196 -15.51 -17.11 6.43
C VAL A 196 -14.42 -17.64 5.50
N GLU A 197 -14.77 -18.16 4.33
CA GLU A 197 -13.78 -18.58 3.33
C GLU A 197 -12.87 -17.44 2.90
N CYS A 198 -13.43 -16.25 2.67
CA CYS A 198 -12.64 -15.05 2.34
C CYS A 198 -11.66 -14.68 3.46
N ILE A 199 -12.05 -14.83 4.73
CA ILE A 199 -11.16 -14.64 5.89
C ILE A 199 -10.03 -15.67 5.87
N LYS A 200 -10.33 -16.95 5.65
CA LYS A 200 -9.30 -18.01 5.56
C LYS A 200 -8.31 -17.72 4.44
N GLU A 201 -8.81 -17.37 3.26
CA GLU A 201 -7.98 -17.01 2.12
C GLU A 201 -7.11 -15.77 2.38
N ALA A 202 -7.61 -14.80 3.15
CA ALA A 202 -6.81 -13.65 3.58
C ALA A 202 -5.61 -14.07 4.44
N PHE A 203 -5.80 -15.00 5.38
CA PHE A 203 -4.71 -15.59 6.18
C PHE A 203 -3.73 -16.39 5.32
N HIS A 204 -4.23 -17.19 4.36
CA HIS A 204 -3.38 -17.91 3.42
C HIS A 204 -2.53 -16.97 2.56
N ARG A 205 -3.09 -15.86 2.06
CA ARG A 205 -2.35 -14.87 1.25
C ARG A 205 -1.20 -14.21 2.00
N ILE A 206 -1.25 -14.15 3.33
CA ILE A 206 -0.16 -13.64 4.18
C ILE A 206 0.73 -14.75 4.76
N GLY A 207 0.55 -16.01 4.34
CA GLY A 207 1.38 -17.14 4.73
C GLY A 207 1.02 -17.79 6.07
N ILE A 208 -0.15 -17.46 6.65
CA ILE A 208 -0.65 -18.09 7.86
C ILE A 208 -1.59 -19.22 7.45
N VAL A 209 -1.07 -20.45 7.47
CA VAL A 209 -1.84 -21.66 7.09
C VAL A 209 -2.78 -22.09 8.20
N ASP A 210 -2.27 -22.17 9.44
CA ASP A 210 -3.10 -22.43 10.61
C ASP A 210 -3.65 -21.12 11.18
N TYR A 211 -4.65 -20.55 10.51
CA TYR A 211 -5.28 -19.32 10.98
C TYR A 211 -5.98 -19.50 12.33
N SER A 212 -6.44 -20.72 12.64
CA SER A 212 -7.30 -20.99 13.78
C SER A 212 -6.60 -20.64 15.10
N SER A 213 -5.34 -21.02 15.25
CA SER A 213 -4.46 -20.72 16.40
C SER A 213 -4.02 -19.26 16.50
N HIS A 214 -4.17 -18.49 15.42
CA HIS A 214 -3.72 -17.09 15.35
C HIS A 214 -4.89 -16.08 15.42
N LEU A 215 -6.14 -16.52 15.19
CA LEU A 215 -7.32 -15.66 15.24
C LEU A 215 -7.89 -15.55 16.66
N HIS A 216 -7.69 -14.38 17.28
CA HIS A 216 -8.09 -14.14 18.67
C HIS A 216 -9.29 -13.18 18.81
N GLY A 217 -9.46 -12.26 17.87
CA GLY A 217 -10.47 -11.21 17.93
C GLY A 217 -11.17 -11.00 16.60
N LEU A 218 -12.47 -10.74 16.65
CA LEU A 218 -13.29 -10.37 15.50
C LEU A 218 -14.14 -9.14 15.86
N ASN A 219 -14.04 -8.07 15.10
CA ASN A 219 -14.92 -6.90 15.24
C ASN A 219 -15.77 -6.76 13.98
N VAL A 220 -17.09 -6.88 14.10
CA VAL A 220 -18.04 -6.89 12.98
C VAL A 220 -19.31 -6.14 13.37
N ASP A 221 -20.07 -5.67 12.38
CA ASP A 221 -21.37 -5.02 12.64
C ASP A 221 -22.42 -6.00 13.22
N GLY A 222 -23.59 -5.45 13.54
CA GLY A 222 -24.69 -6.15 14.17
C GLY A 222 -25.50 -7.05 13.24
N ALA A 223 -25.14 -7.14 11.95
CA ALA A 223 -25.94 -7.88 10.98
C ALA A 223 -25.98 -9.37 11.34
N SER A 224 -27.12 -10.02 11.07
CA SER A 224 -27.32 -11.44 11.34
C SER A 224 -26.31 -12.34 10.63
N VAL A 225 -25.84 -11.93 9.45
CA VAL A 225 -24.76 -12.60 8.72
C VAL A 225 -23.44 -12.62 9.51
N ASN A 226 -23.17 -11.60 10.31
CA ASN A 226 -21.93 -11.44 11.06
C ASN A 226 -22.02 -12.04 12.47
N LEU A 227 -23.03 -11.64 13.24
CA LEU A 227 -23.21 -12.00 14.66
C LEU A 227 -24.33 -13.02 14.93
N GLY A 228 -24.91 -13.62 13.89
CA GLY A 228 -25.94 -14.64 14.05
C GLY A 228 -25.47 -15.83 14.89
N VAL A 229 -26.28 -16.25 15.86
CA VAL A 229 -25.93 -17.22 16.92
C VAL A 229 -25.43 -18.56 16.38
N HIS A 230 -26.05 -19.07 15.31
CA HIS A 230 -25.75 -20.42 14.79
C HIS A 230 -25.00 -20.43 13.47
N ARG A 231 -25.28 -19.47 12.57
CA ARG A 231 -24.76 -19.44 11.21
C ARG A 231 -24.07 -18.14 10.83
N GLY A 232 -23.88 -17.21 11.77
CA GLY A 232 -23.13 -15.98 11.50
C GLY A 232 -21.63 -16.24 11.40
N VAL A 233 -20.89 -15.34 10.77
CA VAL A 233 -19.41 -15.38 10.64
C VAL A 233 -18.74 -15.64 11.99
N ALA A 234 -19.13 -14.92 13.03
CA ALA A 234 -18.60 -15.10 14.38
C ALA A 234 -18.85 -16.51 14.93
N ALA A 235 -20.04 -17.06 14.73
CA ALA A 235 -20.39 -18.40 15.20
C ALA A 235 -19.62 -19.48 14.42
N LEU A 236 -19.45 -19.32 13.12
CA LEU A 236 -18.69 -20.23 12.27
C LEU A 236 -17.19 -20.23 12.64
N LEU A 237 -16.56 -19.05 12.76
CA LEU A 237 -15.15 -18.94 13.15
C LEU A 237 -14.90 -19.47 14.57
N LYS A 238 -15.83 -19.26 15.51
CA LYS A 238 -15.72 -19.81 16.87
C LYS A 238 -15.71 -21.33 16.93
N ARG A 239 -16.26 -22.03 15.93
CA ARG A 239 -16.19 -23.51 15.87
C ARG A 239 -14.77 -24.01 15.62
N GLU A 240 -13.99 -23.24 14.85
CA GLU A 240 -12.60 -23.56 14.50
C GLU A 240 -11.61 -22.92 15.50
N SER A 241 -11.96 -21.75 16.04
CA SER A 241 -11.18 -21.01 17.06
C SER A 241 -12.03 -20.77 18.32
N PRO A 242 -12.13 -21.73 19.26
CA PRO A 242 -13.00 -21.60 20.44
C PRO A 242 -12.68 -20.41 21.36
N TRP A 243 -11.45 -19.93 21.36
CA TRP A 243 -10.98 -18.74 22.11
C TRP A 243 -11.34 -17.41 21.47
N LEU A 244 -11.87 -17.41 20.24
CA LEU A 244 -12.16 -16.19 19.49
C LEU A 244 -13.16 -15.30 20.24
N THR A 245 -12.76 -14.05 20.49
CA THR A 245 -13.66 -13.03 21.04
C THR A 245 -14.27 -12.21 19.92
N ALA A 246 -15.58 -12.38 19.70
CA ALA A 246 -16.34 -11.59 18.74
C ALA A 246 -17.00 -10.39 19.43
N ILE A 247 -16.73 -9.18 18.92
CA ILE A 247 -17.18 -7.90 19.45
C ILE A 247 -18.04 -7.22 18.39
N HIS A 248 -19.23 -6.78 18.80
CA HIS A 248 -20.06 -5.91 17.96
C HIS A 248 -19.37 -4.55 17.83
N CYS A 249 -19.15 -4.11 16.59
CA CYS A 249 -18.61 -2.80 16.23
C CYS A 249 -19.24 -1.67 17.06
N PHE A 250 -18.41 -1.02 17.88
CA PHE A 250 -18.83 0.03 18.79
C PHE A 250 -19.40 1.25 18.04
N ASN A 251 -18.79 1.61 16.91
CA ASN A 251 -19.25 2.73 16.09
C ASN A 251 -20.66 2.48 15.55
N HIS A 252 -20.94 1.26 15.08
CA HIS A 252 -22.28 0.91 14.62
C HIS A 252 -23.28 0.85 15.78
N ARG A 253 -22.88 0.40 16.98
CA ARG A 253 -23.75 0.46 18.16
C ARG A 253 -24.11 1.88 18.58
N ILE A 254 -23.17 2.82 18.51
CA ILE A 254 -23.47 4.23 18.80
C ILE A 254 -24.43 4.79 17.74
N GLU A 255 -24.19 4.47 16.46
CA GLU A 255 -25.06 4.92 15.38
C GLU A 255 -26.49 4.37 15.53
N LEU A 256 -26.65 3.08 15.82
CA LEU A 256 -27.95 2.48 16.14
C LEU A 256 -28.60 3.12 17.36
N ALA A 257 -27.85 3.35 18.44
CA ALA A 257 -28.38 3.99 19.64
C ALA A 257 -28.86 5.43 19.38
N ALA A 258 -28.12 6.19 18.56
CA ALA A 258 -28.55 7.52 18.14
C ALA A 258 -29.82 7.43 17.29
N LYS A 259 -29.87 6.52 16.32
CA LYS A 259 -31.04 6.28 15.47
C LYS A 259 -32.27 5.90 16.29
N ASP A 260 -32.11 5.03 17.29
CA ASP A 260 -33.19 4.62 18.18
C ASP A 260 -33.66 5.78 19.08
N ALA A 261 -32.72 6.58 19.61
CA ALA A 261 -33.04 7.74 20.47
C ALA A 261 -33.76 8.87 19.72
N PHE A 262 -33.44 9.07 18.44
CA PHE A 262 -34.09 10.07 17.59
C PHE A 262 -35.30 9.52 16.83
N GLY A 263 -35.49 8.20 16.79
CA GLY A 263 -36.67 7.57 16.20
C GLY A 263 -37.93 8.00 16.92
N ASN A 264 -38.98 8.36 16.17
CA ASN A 264 -40.23 8.94 16.67
C ASN A 264 -40.10 10.31 17.34
N SER A 265 -39.02 11.05 17.08
CA SER A 265 -38.89 12.47 17.46
C SER A 265 -39.06 13.37 16.24
N VAL A 266 -39.08 14.70 16.45
CA VAL A 266 -39.08 15.69 15.36
C VAL A 266 -37.92 15.50 14.37
N PHE A 267 -36.81 14.89 14.80
CA PHE A 267 -35.68 14.59 13.93
C PHE A 267 -36.02 13.58 12.83
N GLU A 268 -37.01 12.71 13.04
CA GLU A 268 -37.48 11.80 11.99
C GLU A 268 -38.14 12.56 10.83
N GLU A 269 -38.95 13.57 11.13
CA GLU A 269 -39.57 14.43 10.10
C GLU A 269 -38.50 15.24 9.33
N ILE A 270 -37.49 15.74 10.06
CA ILE A 270 -36.35 16.44 9.45
C ILE A 270 -35.57 15.50 8.53
N ASP A 271 -35.28 14.28 8.96
CA ASP A 271 -34.59 13.27 8.14
C ASP A 271 -35.39 12.90 6.89
N GLN A 272 -36.71 12.73 7.01
CA GLN A 272 -37.60 12.48 5.87
C GLN A 272 -37.60 13.65 4.88
N MET A 273 -37.67 14.89 5.38
CA MET A 273 -37.60 16.10 4.56
C MET A 273 -36.26 16.20 3.81
N LEU A 274 -35.13 15.97 4.50
CA LEU A 274 -33.79 15.99 3.90
C LEU A 274 -33.65 14.89 2.83
N ALA A 275 -34.16 13.68 3.11
CA ALA A 275 -34.18 12.58 2.16
C ALA A 275 -35.06 12.88 0.94
N PHE A 276 -36.17 13.58 1.13
CA PHE A 276 -37.06 14.01 0.05
C PHE A 276 -36.39 15.04 -0.86
N PHE A 277 -35.79 16.10 -0.30
CA PHE A 277 -35.01 17.07 -1.09
C PHE A 277 -33.91 16.39 -1.87
N TYR A 278 -33.15 15.51 -1.21
CA TYR A 278 -32.12 14.72 -1.87
C TYR A 278 -32.68 13.95 -3.08
N LYS A 279 -33.78 13.20 -2.92
CA LYS A 279 -34.39 12.41 -4.00
C LYS A 279 -34.88 13.31 -5.15
N ILE A 280 -35.53 14.44 -4.86
CA ILE A 280 -36.03 15.37 -5.88
C ILE A 280 -34.90 15.86 -6.79
N TYR A 281 -33.82 16.36 -6.20
CA TYR A 281 -32.74 16.99 -6.95
C TYR A 281 -31.70 15.99 -7.46
N ARG A 282 -31.60 14.80 -6.84
CA ARG A 282 -30.79 13.71 -7.37
C ARG A 282 -31.38 13.16 -8.66
N ASN A 283 -32.69 12.90 -8.68
CA ASN A 283 -33.36 12.17 -9.76
C ASN A 283 -33.85 13.09 -10.89
N SER A 284 -33.84 14.42 -10.72
CA SER A 284 -34.26 15.36 -11.75
C SER A 284 -33.21 16.42 -12.04
N SER A 285 -32.49 16.24 -13.15
CA SER A 285 -31.54 17.23 -13.68
C SER A 285 -32.21 18.58 -13.98
N LYS A 286 -33.47 18.58 -14.45
CA LYS A 286 -34.26 19.78 -14.70
C LYS A 286 -34.53 20.57 -13.42
N ARG A 287 -35.01 19.91 -12.36
CA ARG A 287 -35.26 20.57 -11.06
C ARG A 287 -33.97 21.06 -10.41
N LEU A 288 -32.86 20.32 -10.55
CA LEU A 288 -31.55 20.75 -10.07
C LEU A 288 -31.05 21.99 -10.82
N LYS A 289 -31.30 22.09 -12.14
CA LYS A 289 -30.96 23.28 -12.93
C LYS A 289 -31.73 24.50 -12.45
N ALA A 290 -33.05 24.38 -12.30
CA ALA A 290 -33.90 25.46 -11.80
C ALA A 290 -33.48 25.93 -10.39
N LEU A 291 -33.10 25.01 -9.49
CA LEU A 291 -32.59 25.36 -8.16
C LEU A 291 -31.31 26.22 -8.25
N LYS A 292 -30.39 25.88 -9.16
CA LYS A 292 -29.15 26.65 -9.35
C LYS A 292 -29.42 28.04 -9.94
N GLU A 293 -30.38 28.13 -10.86
CA GLU A 293 -30.81 29.42 -11.46
C GLU A 293 -31.44 30.33 -10.39
N LEU A 294 -32.30 29.78 -9.53
CA LEU A 294 -32.86 30.49 -8.36
C LEU A 294 -31.77 30.97 -7.40
N GLY A 295 -30.81 30.10 -7.06
CA GLY A 295 -29.66 30.49 -6.23
C GLY A 295 -28.90 31.67 -6.84
N ALA A 296 -28.58 31.59 -8.13
CA ALA A 296 -27.88 32.67 -8.83
C ALA A 296 -28.66 34.00 -8.80
N ALA A 297 -29.99 33.95 -8.95
CA ALA A 297 -30.85 35.14 -8.86
C ALA A 297 -30.87 35.76 -7.45
N LEU A 298 -30.72 34.94 -6.41
CA LEU A 298 -30.61 35.38 -5.01
C LEU A 298 -29.17 35.78 -4.63
N GLY A 299 -28.21 35.71 -5.55
CA GLY A 299 -26.79 35.94 -5.27
C GLY A 299 -26.14 34.82 -4.46
N GLU A 300 -26.80 33.67 -4.31
CA GLU A 300 -26.34 32.54 -3.52
C GLU A 300 -25.89 31.36 -4.38
N LYS A 301 -24.81 30.69 -3.97
CA LYS A 301 -24.34 29.48 -4.64
C LYS A 301 -24.92 28.25 -3.95
N LEU A 302 -26.06 27.76 -4.45
CA LEU A 302 -26.71 26.57 -3.91
C LEU A 302 -26.02 25.28 -4.39
N PRO A 303 -25.46 24.46 -3.48
CA PRO A 303 -24.87 23.17 -3.83
C PRO A 303 -25.95 22.13 -4.14
N ARG A 304 -25.56 21.04 -4.84
CA ARG A 304 -26.44 19.89 -5.01
C ARG A 304 -26.66 19.23 -3.64
N PRO A 305 -27.91 18.98 -3.21
CA PRO A 305 -28.16 18.23 -1.99
C PRO A 305 -27.51 16.85 -2.05
N VAL A 306 -26.78 16.50 -1.01
CA VAL A 306 -26.15 15.18 -0.82
C VAL A 306 -27.04 14.32 0.06
N LYS A 307 -26.86 12.99 0.02
CA LYS A 307 -27.63 12.09 0.86
C LYS A 307 -27.28 12.39 2.31
N ALA A 308 -28.26 12.70 3.15
CA ALA A 308 -28.09 12.59 4.59
C ALA A 308 -27.91 11.09 4.89
N SER A 309 -26.73 10.68 5.35
CA SER A 309 -26.44 9.28 5.67
C SER A 309 -25.71 9.19 7.01
N GLY A 310 -26.36 8.56 7.99
CA GLY A 310 -25.70 7.53 8.82
C GLY A 310 -25.65 6.22 8.02
N THR A 311 -24.83 5.26 8.46
CA THR A 311 -24.61 3.98 7.76
C THR A 311 -25.88 3.33 7.21
#